data_AF-A0A9D7HTQ4-F1
#
_entry.id   AF-A0A9D7HTQ4-F1
#
_cell.length_a   1.000
_cell.length_b   1.000
_cell.length_c   1.000
_cell.angle_alpha   90.00
_cell.angle_beta   90.00
_cell.angle_gamma   90.00
#
_symmetry.space_group_name_H-M   'P 1'
#
loop_
_entity.id
_entity.type
_entity.pdbx_description
1 polymer ?
#
loop_
_entity_poly.entity_id
_entity_poly.type
_entity_poly.pdbx_seq_one_letter_code
_entity_poly.pdbx_strand_id
1 'polypeptide(L)'
;MFLQKKCFAACVTVLITIGLLSCAKKGSGDDDVDDGNNPYTILDLRVVSVSDTSVTLTWTATGDDGDDGTCTSYDMRYSRVAITHVNWNDAIQATGEPLPRVAGTVETMEVKGLDEDSTYYFALMATDENGNDGGTSNCVMAMCLVDHEVSFPDDGLEEAIRDNIHKHIGPILQSDLTALVFLDANSRGIEDLTGIEQCTKLQVAFLSGNEISDLSPLSNLPELFALQVNGNDVADISPIAGMDQMTVLFLDVNPLSSIAPISEMTGFHILSIRQCGLTDLTAIVANANIADADTVMVPENPLSQTALNEQIPALEARGVTVVR
;
A
#
# COMPACT_ATOMS: atom_id res chain seq x y z
N MET A 1 4.71 -2.12 29.47
CA MET A 1 5.79 -1.20 29.05
C MET A 1 7.03 -1.89 28.44
N PHE A 2 7.54 -3.03 28.96
CA PHE A 2 8.69 -3.73 28.37
C PHE A 2 8.33 -4.61 27.15
N LEU A 3 7.15 -5.23 27.11
CA LEU A 3 6.66 -6.00 25.94
C LEU A 3 6.27 -5.10 24.76
N GLN A 4 5.58 -3.97 25.01
CA GLN A 4 5.26 -2.97 23.98
C GLN A 4 6.50 -2.43 23.26
N LYS A 5 7.61 -2.19 23.97
CA LYS A 5 8.87 -1.75 23.35
C LYS A 5 9.55 -2.85 22.51
N LYS A 6 9.36 -4.12 22.85
CA LYS A 6 9.86 -5.26 22.04
C LYS A 6 8.97 -5.56 20.84
N CYS A 7 7.65 -5.39 20.95
CA CYS A 7 6.70 -5.50 19.84
C CYS A 7 6.89 -4.37 18.84
N PHE A 8 7.06 -3.13 19.31
CA PHE A 8 7.41 -1.99 18.46
C PHE A 8 8.79 -2.21 17.79
N ALA A 9 9.79 -2.72 18.53
CA ALA A 9 11.09 -3.05 17.94
C ALA A 9 11.02 -4.21 16.93
N ALA A 10 10.24 -5.26 17.18
CA ALA A 10 10.06 -6.37 16.26
C ALA A 10 9.32 -5.96 14.98
N CYS A 11 8.26 -5.15 15.11
CA CYS A 11 7.49 -4.60 14.00
C CYS A 11 8.32 -3.57 13.19
N VAL A 12 9.12 -2.72 13.87
CA VAL A 12 10.07 -1.77 13.24
C VAL A 12 11.27 -2.51 12.59
N THR A 13 11.72 -3.64 13.13
CA THR A 13 12.81 -4.42 12.53
C THR A 13 12.38 -5.04 11.20
N VAL A 14 11.13 -5.50 11.09
CA VAL A 14 10.55 -6.01 9.82
C VAL A 14 10.43 -4.87 8.79
N LEU A 15 10.02 -3.66 9.19
CA LEU A 15 9.90 -2.48 8.32
C LEU A 15 11.25 -1.97 7.77
N ILE A 16 12.35 -2.15 8.50
CA ILE A 16 13.70 -1.71 8.07
C ILE A 16 14.29 -2.65 6.98
N THR A 17 13.86 -3.91 6.92
CA THR A 17 14.39 -4.92 5.97
C THR A 17 13.82 -4.86 4.55
N ILE A 18 12.71 -4.16 4.31
CA ILE A 18 11.97 -4.17 3.01
C ILE A 18 12.43 -3.00 2.11
N GLY A 19 13.75 -2.81 2.01
CA GLY A 19 14.40 -1.65 1.39
C GLY A 19 13.74 -1.13 0.11
N LEU A 20 13.10 0.03 0.23
CA LEU A 20 12.62 0.83 -0.88
C LEU A 20 13.26 2.21 -0.81
N LEU A 21 14.34 2.40 -1.56
CA LEU A 21 14.67 3.67 -2.24
C LEU A 21 15.75 3.37 -3.30
N SER A 22 15.33 3.39 -4.57
CA SER A 22 16.24 3.40 -5.71
C SER A 22 16.64 4.84 -6.01
N CYS A 23 17.94 5.13 -6.05
CA CYS A 23 18.46 6.39 -6.57
C CYS A 23 19.03 6.16 -7.97
N ALA A 24 18.42 6.82 -8.96
CA ALA A 24 18.85 6.84 -10.34
C ALA A 24 20.24 7.48 -10.48
N LYS A 25 21.13 6.84 -11.25
CA LYS A 25 22.38 7.44 -11.72
C LYS A 25 22.15 8.13 -13.05
N LYS A 26 22.54 9.40 -13.10
CA LYS A 26 22.63 10.32 -14.23
C LYS A 26 23.07 9.65 -15.55
N GLY A 27 22.29 9.90 -16.60
CA GLY A 27 22.73 9.73 -17.98
C GLY A 27 23.85 10.70 -18.32
N SER A 28 24.80 10.21 -19.11
CA SER A 28 25.88 10.97 -19.75
C SER A 28 25.30 11.92 -20.80
N GLY A 29 25.83 13.15 -20.84
CA GLY A 29 25.49 14.11 -21.89
C GLY A 29 25.96 13.61 -23.26
N ASP A 30 25.11 13.83 -24.25
CA ASP A 30 25.48 13.82 -25.66
C ASP A 30 25.52 15.26 -26.12
N ASP A 31 26.60 15.64 -26.79
CA ASP A 31 26.81 16.97 -27.36
C ASP A 31 26.14 16.99 -28.75
N ASP A 32 24.84 17.27 -28.81
CA ASP A 32 24.14 17.47 -30.09
C ASP A 32 24.38 18.89 -30.64
N VAL A 33 24.63 18.97 -31.94
CA VAL A 33 25.04 20.19 -32.65
C VAL A 33 23.88 20.66 -33.53
N ASP A 34 23.23 21.73 -33.08
CA ASP A 34 22.23 22.61 -33.73
C ASP A 34 22.27 22.66 -35.28
N ASP A 35 21.20 22.17 -35.93
CA ASP A 35 20.91 22.38 -37.35
C ASP A 35 19.56 23.08 -37.68
N GLY A 36 18.74 23.38 -36.67
CA GLY A 36 17.54 24.22 -36.78
C GLY A 36 16.25 23.53 -37.21
N ASN A 37 16.08 22.24 -36.95
CA ASN A 37 14.82 21.52 -37.16
C ASN A 37 14.00 21.38 -35.86
N ASN A 38 12.66 21.42 -35.98
CA ASN A 38 11.76 21.25 -34.85
C ASN A 38 11.61 19.76 -34.46
N PRO A 39 11.31 19.45 -33.17
CA PRO A 39 10.92 18.10 -32.75
C PRO A 39 9.73 17.52 -33.55
N TYR A 40 9.58 16.20 -33.63
CA TYR A 40 8.36 15.61 -34.23
C TYR A 40 7.13 15.79 -33.33
N THR A 41 5.97 15.92 -33.97
CA THR A 41 4.68 15.91 -33.26
C THR A 41 4.43 14.53 -32.66
N ILE A 42 4.15 14.48 -31.36
CA ILE A 42 3.73 13.26 -30.65
C ILE A 42 2.30 12.89 -31.08
N LEU A 43 2.10 11.70 -31.65
CA LEU A 43 0.80 11.26 -32.18
C LEU A 43 0.17 10.09 -31.43
N ASP A 44 0.88 9.51 -30.46
CA ASP A 44 0.50 8.30 -29.75
C ASP A 44 0.19 8.51 -28.26
N LEU A 45 -0.02 9.78 -27.86
CA LEU A 45 -0.47 10.10 -26.50
C LEU A 45 -1.76 9.34 -26.22
N ARG A 46 -1.82 8.65 -25.08
CA ARG A 46 -3.00 7.87 -24.66
C ARG A 46 -3.11 7.77 -23.14
N VAL A 47 -4.33 7.51 -22.69
CA VAL A 47 -4.66 7.27 -21.27
C VAL A 47 -4.31 5.84 -20.88
N VAL A 48 -3.65 5.68 -19.74
CA VAL A 48 -3.29 4.39 -19.13
C VAL A 48 -4.27 4.03 -18.02
N SER A 49 -4.54 4.98 -17.12
CA SER A 49 -5.42 4.79 -15.97
C SER A 49 -6.04 6.12 -15.54
N VAL A 50 -7.17 6.04 -14.86
CA VAL A 50 -7.88 7.17 -14.27
C VAL A 50 -8.14 6.90 -12.80
N SER A 51 -8.08 7.94 -11.98
CA SER A 51 -8.60 7.96 -10.61
C SER A 51 -9.71 9.01 -10.50
N ASP A 52 -10.14 9.32 -9.29
CA ASP A 52 -11.02 10.47 -9.00
C ASP A 52 -10.35 11.83 -9.24
N THR A 53 -9.03 11.91 -9.13
CA THR A 53 -8.31 13.20 -9.09
C THR A 53 -7.05 13.23 -9.95
N SER A 54 -6.77 12.15 -10.67
CA SER A 54 -5.62 12.02 -11.55
C SER A 54 -5.87 11.18 -12.80
N VAL A 55 -5.07 11.43 -13.83
CA VAL A 55 -5.04 10.67 -15.07
C VAL A 55 -3.59 10.36 -15.41
N THR A 56 -3.29 9.07 -15.59
CA THR A 56 -1.97 8.62 -16.05
C THR A 56 -1.96 8.50 -17.56
N LEU A 57 -0.99 9.15 -18.19
CA LEU A 57 -0.79 9.24 -19.62
C LEU A 57 0.52 8.55 -20.02
N THR A 58 0.59 8.13 -21.28
CA THR A 58 1.81 7.60 -21.89
C THR A 58 1.90 7.99 -23.35
N TRP A 59 3.13 8.17 -23.84
CA TRP A 59 3.47 8.52 -25.23
C TRP A 59 4.85 7.97 -25.57
N THR A 60 5.24 8.05 -26.84
CA THR A 60 6.60 7.74 -27.30
C THR A 60 7.41 9.03 -27.38
N ALA A 61 8.58 9.06 -26.73
CA ALA A 61 9.51 10.19 -26.78
C ALA A 61 9.94 10.48 -28.21
N THR A 62 10.02 11.76 -28.55
CA THR A 62 10.49 12.26 -29.85
C THR A 62 11.92 12.81 -29.73
N GLY A 63 12.65 12.71 -30.83
CA GLY A 63 13.95 13.31 -30.98
C GLY A 63 13.86 14.82 -31.14
N ASP A 64 15.04 15.43 -31.11
CA ASP A 64 15.20 16.86 -31.36
C ASP A 64 15.20 17.13 -32.87
N ASP A 65 15.93 16.29 -33.60
CA ASP A 65 15.96 16.22 -35.07
C ASP A 65 14.99 15.15 -35.59
N GLY A 66 13.74 15.23 -35.14
CA GLY A 66 12.70 14.27 -35.51
C GLY A 66 12.72 12.98 -34.69
N ASP A 67 13.24 11.88 -35.23
CA ASP A 67 13.28 10.55 -34.56
C ASP A 67 14.65 10.26 -33.92
N ASP A 68 15.63 11.14 -34.12
CA ASP A 68 16.98 11.04 -33.57
C ASP A 68 17.21 12.15 -32.52
N GLY A 69 18.00 11.84 -31.48
CA GLY A 69 18.26 12.76 -30.37
C GLY A 69 17.23 12.68 -29.24
N THR A 70 17.16 13.75 -28.44
CA THR A 70 16.27 13.86 -27.27
C THR A 70 15.74 15.28 -27.20
N CYS A 71 14.42 15.47 -27.30
CA CYS A 71 13.84 16.80 -27.08
C CYS A 71 14.19 17.33 -25.67
N THR A 72 14.24 18.64 -25.51
CA THR A 72 14.69 19.26 -24.25
C THR A 72 13.62 19.24 -23.16
N SER A 73 12.35 19.43 -23.50
CA SER A 73 11.27 19.48 -22.51
C SER A 73 9.89 19.13 -23.04
N TYR A 74 8.98 18.87 -22.11
CA TYR A 74 7.57 18.61 -22.33
C TYR A 74 6.70 19.72 -21.72
N ASP A 75 5.69 20.18 -22.45
CA ASP A 75 4.59 21.03 -21.96
C ASP A 75 3.29 20.22 -22.04
N MET A 76 2.93 19.54 -20.95
CA MET A 76 1.69 18.76 -20.84
C MET A 76 0.57 19.69 -20.38
N ARG A 77 -0.55 19.72 -21.11
CA ARG A 77 -1.71 20.56 -20.73
C ARG A 77 -2.99 19.78 -20.64
N TYR A 78 -3.90 20.29 -19.81
CA TYR A 78 -5.25 19.77 -19.65
C TYR A 78 -6.32 20.88 -19.67
N SER A 79 -7.52 20.52 -20.10
CA SER A 79 -8.66 21.44 -20.20
C SER A 79 -10.00 20.71 -20.10
N ARG A 80 -11.09 21.43 -19.81
CA ARG A 80 -12.48 20.92 -19.83
C ARG A 80 -13.09 20.87 -21.24
N VAL A 81 -12.36 21.38 -22.24
CA VAL A 81 -12.73 21.32 -23.65
C VAL A 81 -11.56 20.77 -24.45
N ALA A 82 -11.84 20.17 -25.61
CA ALA A 82 -10.80 19.61 -26.47
C ALA A 82 -9.70 20.63 -26.77
N ILE A 83 -8.45 20.22 -26.56
CA ILE A 83 -7.28 21.06 -26.82
C ILE A 83 -6.91 20.94 -28.30
N THR A 84 -6.61 22.08 -28.88
CA THR A 84 -6.15 22.28 -30.23
C THR A 84 -5.01 23.31 -30.19
N HIS A 85 -4.25 23.43 -31.27
CA HIS A 85 -3.24 24.48 -31.38
C HIS A 85 -3.83 25.90 -31.18
N VAL A 86 -5.10 26.12 -31.49
CA VAL A 86 -5.75 27.44 -31.40
C VAL A 86 -5.99 27.87 -29.95
N ASN A 87 -6.37 26.94 -29.07
CA ASN A 87 -6.72 27.21 -27.66
C ASN A 87 -5.66 26.68 -26.69
N TRP A 88 -4.45 26.40 -27.16
CA TRP A 88 -3.35 25.88 -26.34
C TRP A 88 -3.08 26.74 -25.09
N ASN A 89 -3.07 28.06 -25.28
CA ASN A 89 -2.78 29.02 -24.21
C ASN A 89 -3.93 29.21 -23.21
N ASP A 90 -5.13 28.69 -23.51
CA ASP A 90 -6.26 28.69 -22.59
C ASP A 90 -6.27 27.42 -21.70
N ALA A 91 -5.51 26.39 -22.09
CA ALA A 91 -5.37 25.14 -21.32
C ALA A 91 -4.39 25.33 -20.14
N ILE A 92 -4.59 24.54 -19.09
CA ILE A 92 -3.77 24.60 -17.88
C ILE A 92 -2.57 23.67 -18.07
N GLN A 93 -1.36 24.17 -17.85
CA GLN A 93 -0.16 23.34 -17.82
C GLN A 93 -0.17 22.45 -16.57
N ALA A 94 0.06 21.16 -16.78
CA ALA A 94 0.28 20.19 -15.72
C ALA A 94 1.64 20.46 -15.05
N THR A 95 1.94 19.71 -13.99
CA THR A 95 3.24 19.79 -13.32
C THR A 95 3.78 18.40 -13.09
N GLY A 96 5.10 18.24 -13.20
CA GLY A 96 5.77 16.96 -12.96
C GLY A 96 6.07 16.20 -14.24
N GLU A 97 6.17 16.91 -15.37
CA GLU A 97 6.63 16.37 -16.64
C GLU A 97 8.00 15.68 -16.46
N PRO A 98 8.20 14.48 -17.02
CA PRO A 98 9.47 13.79 -16.92
C PRO A 98 10.56 14.55 -17.69
N LEU A 99 11.82 14.34 -17.30
CA LEU A 99 12.94 14.70 -18.16
C LEU A 99 12.87 13.81 -19.40
N PRO A 100 12.80 14.38 -20.62
CA PRO A 100 12.71 13.57 -21.83
C PRO A 100 13.86 12.58 -21.95
N ARG A 101 13.53 11.39 -22.42
CA ARG A 101 14.48 10.34 -22.75
C ARG A 101 14.65 10.26 -24.26
N VAL A 102 15.65 9.47 -24.67
CA VAL A 102 15.98 9.22 -26.08
C VAL A 102 14.72 8.85 -26.86
N ALA A 103 14.64 9.37 -28.07
CA ALA A 103 13.57 9.09 -29.02
C ALA A 103 13.23 7.59 -29.12
N GLY A 104 11.95 7.29 -29.27
CA GLY A 104 11.43 5.91 -29.34
C GLY A 104 11.26 5.22 -27.99
N THR A 105 11.67 5.85 -26.88
CA THR A 105 11.37 5.33 -25.54
C THR A 105 9.94 5.66 -25.11
N VAL A 106 9.33 4.77 -24.32
CA VAL A 106 8.00 5.02 -23.76
C VAL A 106 8.13 5.91 -22.54
N GLU A 107 7.44 7.04 -22.58
CA GLU A 107 7.30 7.98 -21.47
C GLU A 107 5.96 7.80 -20.76
N THR A 108 5.92 8.20 -19.49
CA THR A 108 4.69 8.20 -18.70
C THR A 108 4.67 9.35 -17.70
N MET A 109 3.48 9.89 -17.47
CA MET A 109 3.24 10.95 -16.49
C MET A 109 1.85 10.80 -15.88
N GLU A 110 1.73 11.12 -14.60
CA GLU A 110 0.45 11.26 -13.92
C GLU A 110 0.11 12.76 -13.76
N VAL A 111 -1.00 13.19 -14.35
CA VAL A 111 -1.55 14.53 -14.13
C VAL A 111 -2.48 14.47 -12.92
N LYS A 112 -2.14 15.20 -11.85
CA LYS A 112 -2.83 15.20 -10.55
C LYS A 112 -3.63 16.49 -10.31
N GLY A 113 -4.48 16.48 -9.30
CA GLY A 113 -5.22 17.66 -8.84
C GLY A 113 -6.41 18.02 -9.74
N LEU A 114 -6.94 17.02 -10.43
CA LEU A 114 -8.14 17.14 -11.23
C LEU A 114 -9.38 16.99 -10.32
N ASP A 115 -10.47 17.63 -10.71
CA ASP A 115 -11.75 17.42 -10.03
C ASP A 115 -12.33 16.03 -10.37
N GLU A 116 -13.05 15.44 -9.42
CA GLU A 116 -13.84 14.21 -9.61
C GLU A 116 -15.04 14.41 -10.56
N ASP A 117 -15.62 13.30 -11.04
CA ASP A 117 -16.81 13.27 -11.93
C ASP A 117 -16.70 14.24 -13.12
N SER A 118 -15.51 14.32 -13.69
CA SER A 118 -15.14 15.42 -14.57
C SER A 118 -14.40 14.93 -15.80
N THR A 119 -14.85 15.38 -16.97
CA THR A 119 -14.16 15.11 -18.22
C THR A 119 -13.05 16.13 -18.46
N TYR A 120 -11.87 15.63 -18.78
CA TYR A 120 -10.69 16.39 -19.14
C TYR A 120 -10.15 15.95 -20.50
N TYR A 121 -9.57 16.90 -21.20
CA TYR A 121 -8.84 16.73 -22.45
C TYR A 121 -7.38 17.05 -22.21
N PHE A 122 -6.48 16.20 -22.70
CA PHE A 122 -5.04 16.32 -22.53
C PHE A 122 -4.34 16.40 -23.87
N ALA A 123 -3.30 17.22 -23.95
CA ALA A 123 -2.40 17.31 -25.09
C ALA A 123 -1.01 17.74 -24.60
N LEU A 124 0.00 17.47 -25.40
CA LEU A 124 1.41 17.62 -25.07
C LEU A 124 2.15 18.33 -26.22
N MET A 125 3.17 19.11 -25.89
CA MET A 125 4.17 19.58 -26.86
C MET A 125 5.58 19.22 -26.38
N ALA A 126 6.42 18.79 -27.30
CA ALA A 126 7.86 18.65 -27.10
C ALA A 126 8.55 19.93 -27.61
N THR A 127 9.57 20.40 -26.88
CA THR A 127 10.35 21.60 -27.24
C THR A 127 11.84 21.28 -27.22
N ASP A 128 12.59 21.81 -28.19
CA ASP A 128 14.05 21.74 -28.27
C ASP A 128 14.76 22.75 -27.33
N GLU A 129 16.09 22.77 -27.31
CA GLU A 129 16.90 23.70 -26.52
C GLU A 129 16.84 25.16 -27.00
N ASN A 130 16.40 25.35 -28.25
CA ASN A 130 16.24 26.65 -28.88
C ASN A 130 14.83 27.23 -28.65
N GLY A 131 13.93 26.46 -28.06
CA GLY A 131 12.55 26.84 -27.77
C GLY A 131 11.57 26.59 -28.93
N ASN A 132 11.95 25.85 -29.97
CA ASN A 132 11.04 25.46 -31.04
C ASN A 132 10.18 24.29 -30.61
N ASP A 133 8.88 24.39 -30.89
CA ASP A 133 7.92 23.32 -30.58
C ASP A 133 7.72 22.36 -31.77
N GLY A 134 7.54 21.08 -31.45
CA GLY A 134 7.17 20.05 -32.41
C GLY A 134 5.68 20.04 -32.80
N GLY A 135 4.93 21.07 -32.40
CA GLY A 135 3.49 21.15 -32.55
C GLY A 135 2.69 20.35 -31.51
N THR A 136 1.39 20.68 -31.41
CA THR A 136 0.45 20.05 -30.48
C THR A 136 0.23 18.57 -30.81
N SER A 137 0.33 17.70 -29.81
CA SER A 137 0.04 16.27 -29.95
C SER A 137 -1.40 15.98 -30.37
N ASN A 138 -1.73 14.71 -30.59
CA ASN A 138 -3.13 14.29 -30.56
C ASN A 138 -3.77 14.62 -29.20
N CYS A 139 -5.04 15.04 -29.21
CA CYS A 139 -5.79 15.33 -28.00
C CYS A 139 -6.51 14.06 -27.52
N VAL A 140 -6.30 13.70 -26.26
CA VAL A 140 -6.97 12.56 -25.62
C VAL A 140 -7.97 13.03 -24.58
N MET A 141 -9.02 12.24 -24.36
CA MET A 141 -10.08 12.54 -23.39
C MET A 141 -10.09 11.47 -22.31
N ALA A 142 -10.23 11.88 -21.05
CA ALA A 142 -10.44 11.01 -19.90
C ALA A 142 -11.51 11.58 -18.98
N MET A 143 -12.20 10.71 -18.24
CA MET A 143 -13.14 11.11 -17.20
C MET A 143 -12.59 10.64 -15.85
N CYS A 144 -12.42 11.59 -14.93
CA CYS A 144 -12.13 11.30 -13.54
C CYS A 144 -13.35 10.63 -12.90
N LEU A 145 -13.10 9.62 -12.08
CA LEU A 145 -14.15 8.84 -11.42
C LEU A 145 -14.79 9.64 -10.27
N VAL A 146 -15.88 9.10 -9.70
CA VAL A 146 -16.45 9.60 -8.45
C VAL A 146 -15.67 8.98 -7.29
N ASP A 147 -15.18 9.78 -6.35
CA ASP A 147 -14.60 9.22 -5.13
C ASP A 147 -15.73 8.76 -4.19
N HIS A 148 -15.62 7.54 -3.68
CA HIS A 148 -16.68 6.91 -2.91
C HIS A 148 -16.47 7.16 -1.42
N GLU A 149 -17.52 7.64 -0.75
CA GLU A 149 -17.54 7.74 0.71
C GLU A 149 -17.49 6.35 1.34
N VAL A 150 -16.56 6.17 2.28
CA VAL A 150 -16.40 4.97 3.08
C VAL A 150 -16.97 5.24 4.47
N SER A 151 -17.90 4.39 4.89
CA SER A 151 -18.53 4.45 6.20
C SER A 151 -17.87 3.47 7.16
N PHE A 152 -17.59 3.91 8.38
CA PHE A 152 -17.15 3.09 9.50
C PHE A 152 -18.23 3.16 10.59
N PRO A 153 -19.11 2.16 10.71
CA PRO A 153 -20.26 2.24 11.64
C PRO A 153 -19.88 2.32 13.12
N ASP A 154 -18.68 1.85 13.47
CA ASP A 154 -18.11 1.92 14.82
C ASP A 154 -17.42 3.27 15.03
N ASP A 155 -17.90 4.06 15.99
CA ASP A 155 -17.38 5.40 16.29
C ASP A 155 -15.89 5.35 16.69
N GLY A 156 -15.45 4.30 17.39
CA GLY A 156 -14.07 4.13 17.84
C GLY A 156 -13.13 3.83 16.67
N LEU A 157 -13.58 3.03 15.71
CA LEU A 157 -12.85 2.76 14.48
C LEU A 157 -12.83 4.01 13.59
N GLU A 158 -13.97 4.69 13.41
CA GLU A 158 -14.05 5.91 12.63
C GLU A 158 -13.08 6.97 13.18
N GLU A 159 -13.08 7.21 14.50
CA GLU A 159 -12.17 8.17 15.14
C GLU A 159 -10.71 7.78 14.93
N ALA A 160 -10.37 6.49 15.07
CA ALA A 160 -9.02 6.01 14.83
C ALA A 160 -8.59 6.21 13.37
N ILE A 161 -9.46 5.93 12.39
CA ILE A 161 -9.17 6.19 10.98
C ILE A 161 -8.91 7.68 10.78
N ARG A 162 -9.81 8.55 11.24
CA ARG A 162 -9.70 10.02 11.11
C ARG A 162 -8.40 10.56 11.68
N ASP A 163 -7.99 10.07 12.84
CA ASP A 163 -6.74 10.47 13.49
C ASP A 163 -5.51 10.09 12.65
N ASN A 164 -5.50 8.88 12.08
CA ASN A 164 -4.39 8.36 11.28
C ASN A 164 -4.31 8.99 9.87
N ILE A 165 -5.45 9.38 9.27
CA ILE A 165 -5.48 10.12 7.99
C ILE A 165 -5.42 11.65 8.17
N HIS A 166 -5.40 12.12 9.41
CA HIS A 166 -5.43 13.54 9.78
C HIS A 166 -6.63 14.33 9.21
N LYS A 167 -7.82 13.71 9.19
CA LYS A 167 -9.07 14.26 8.63
C LYS A 167 -10.24 14.14 9.61
N HIS A 168 -10.35 15.12 10.53
CA HIS A 168 -11.35 15.08 11.61
C HIS A 168 -12.75 15.59 11.22
N ILE A 169 -12.95 16.07 9.99
CA ILE A 169 -14.25 16.61 9.53
C ILE A 169 -14.57 16.15 8.11
N GLY A 170 -15.87 16.11 7.80
CA GLY A 170 -16.37 15.74 6.47
C GLY A 170 -16.33 14.22 6.21
N PRO A 171 -16.77 13.80 5.00
CA PRO A 171 -16.77 12.39 4.62
C PRO A 171 -15.35 11.84 4.55
N ILE A 172 -15.19 10.57 4.90
CA ILE A 172 -13.98 9.79 4.63
C ILE A 172 -14.20 9.16 3.26
N LEU A 173 -13.28 9.39 2.34
CA LEU A 173 -13.37 8.92 0.97
C LEU A 173 -12.35 7.81 0.72
N GLN A 174 -12.54 7.04 -0.35
CA GLN A 174 -11.64 5.95 -0.70
C GLN A 174 -10.22 6.44 -0.97
N SER A 175 -10.07 7.63 -1.58
CA SER A 175 -8.76 8.25 -1.81
C SER A 175 -8.01 8.58 -0.52
N ASP A 176 -8.71 8.97 0.56
CA ASP A 176 -8.10 9.27 1.85
C ASP A 176 -7.40 8.04 2.47
N LEU A 177 -7.90 6.84 2.17
CA LEU A 177 -7.40 5.57 2.70
C LEU A 177 -6.21 5.01 1.91
N THR A 178 -5.92 5.54 0.72
CA THR A 178 -4.86 5.01 -0.17
C THR A 178 -3.45 5.18 0.41
N ALA A 179 -3.26 6.14 1.33
CA ALA A 179 -1.99 6.36 2.01
C ALA A 179 -1.93 5.69 3.41
N LEU A 180 -3.03 5.07 3.87
CA LEU A 180 -3.11 4.48 5.20
C LEU A 180 -2.40 3.11 5.23
N VAL A 181 -1.11 3.13 5.54
CA VAL A 181 -0.26 1.92 5.64
C VAL A 181 -0.18 1.39 7.07
N PHE A 182 -0.40 2.26 8.06
CA PHE A 182 -0.33 1.96 9.48
C PHE A 182 -1.56 2.51 10.19
N LEU A 183 -2.18 1.69 11.04
CA LEU A 183 -3.31 2.08 11.87
C LEU A 183 -3.00 1.84 13.36
N ASP A 184 -2.94 2.92 14.15
CA ASP A 184 -3.04 2.84 15.61
C ASP A 184 -4.47 3.12 16.05
N ALA A 185 -5.12 2.07 16.54
CA ALA A 185 -6.50 2.05 17.02
C ALA A 185 -6.60 1.31 18.37
N ASN A 186 -5.54 1.36 19.19
CA ASN A 186 -5.55 0.71 20.50
C ASN A 186 -6.49 1.43 21.47
N SER A 187 -7.25 0.66 22.26
CA SER A 187 -8.06 1.16 23.38
C SER A 187 -9.06 2.26 22.99
N ARG A 188 -9.77 2.02 21.89
CA ARG A 188 -10.79 2.91 21.31
C ARG A 188 -12.23 2.39 21.52
N GLY A 189 -12.40 1.25 22.19
CA GLY A 189 -13.72 0.65 22.41
C GLY A 189 -14.34 0.08 21.13
N ILE A 190 -13.50 -0.39 20.20
CA ILE A 190 -13.93 -0.90 18.90
C ILE A 190 -14.58 -2.28 19.10
N GLU A 191 -15.80 -2.45 18.61
CA GLU A 191 -16.52 -3.71 18.56
C GLU A 191 -16.64 -4.23 17.12
N ASP A 192 -16.83 -3.33 16.16
CA ASP A 192 -17.09 -3.65 14.75
C ASP A 192 -15.98 -3.11 13.84
N LEU A 193 -15.37 -4.01 13.05
CA LEU A 193 -14.31 -3.69 12.10
C LEU A 193 -14.84 -3.33 10.70
N THR A 194 -16.15 -3.29 10.49
CA THR A 194 -16.77 -2.98 9.19
C THR A 194 -16.23 -1.66 8.61
N GLY A 195 -15.84 -1.70 7.34
CA GLY A 195 -15.22 -0.59 6.61
C GLY A 195 -13.70 -0.70 6.53
N ILE A 196 -13.05 -1.44 7.44
CA ILE A 196 -11.59 -1.61 7.42
C ILE A 196 -11.10 -2.33 6.16
N GLU A 197 -11.96 -3.15 5.52
CA GLU A 197 -11.63 -3.86 4.28
C GLU A 197 -11.34 -2.91 3.11
N GLN A 198 -11.76 -1.64 3.20
CA GLN A 198 -11.44 -0.60 2.21
C GLN A 198 -10.01 -0.05 2.36
N CYS A 199 -9.33 -0.32 3.48
CA CYS A 199 -7.95 0.11 3.74
C CYS A 199 -6.96 -0.82 3.05
N THR A 200 -7.04 -0.94 1.72
CA THR A 200 -6.32 -1.95 0.92
C THR A 200 -4.79 -1.84 0.96
N LYS A 201 -4.26 -0.71 1.41
CA LYS A 201 -2.82 -0.46 1.62
C LYS A 201 -2.35 -0.65 3.06
N LEU A 202 -3.24 -1.05 3.96
CA LEU A 202 -2.92 -1.28 5.35
C LEU A 202 -1.99 -2.48 5.51
N GLN A 203 -0.84 -2.23 6.12
CA GLN A 203 0.22 -3.23 6.34
C GLN A 203 0.35 -3.63 7.80
N VAL A 204 0.12 -2.68 8.71
CA VAL A 204 0.25 -2.86 10.16
C VAL A 204 -0.99 -2.30 10.86
N ALA A 205 -1.64 -3.13 11.68
CA ALA A 205 -2.80 -2.72 12.47
C ALA A 205 -2.60 -3.02 13.95
N PHE A 206 -2.66 -1.98 14.79
CA PHE A 206 -2.67 -2.09 16.24
C PHE A 206 -4.08 -1.83 16.79
N LEU A 207 -4.73 -2.91 17.23
CA LEU A 207 -6.14 -2.97 17.63
C LEU A 207 -6.30 -3.49 19.07
N SER A 208 -5.30 -3.31 19.93
CA SER A 208 -5.31 -3.93 21.28
C SER A 208 -6.15 -3.18 22.28
N GLY A 209 -6.74 -3.91 23.23
CA GLY A 209 -7.57 -3.34 24.30
C GLY A 209 -8.90 -2.81 23.79
N ASN A 210 -9.49 -3.47 22.79
CA ASN A 210 -10.82 -3.19 22.27
C ASN A 210 -11.77 -4.36 22.62
N GLU A 211 -12.94 -4.40 22.00
CA GLU A 211 -14.01 -5.38 22.24
C GLU A 211 -14.27 -6.21 20.95
N ILE A 212 -13.21 -6.39 20.15
CA ILE A 212 -13.29 -7.06 18.84
C ILE A 212 -13.44 -8.56 19.04
N SER A 213 -14.46 -9.15 18.41
CA SER A 213 -14.66 -10.61 18.39
C SER A 213 -14.65 -11.21 16.98
N ASP A 214 -14.98 -10.42 15.96
CA ASP A 214 -14.98 -10.83 14.56
C ASP A 214 -13.81 -10.22 13.78
N LEU A 215 -12.97 -11.08 13.19
CA LEU A 215 -11.84 -10.69 12.35
C LEU A 215 -12.17 -10.77 10.85
N SER A 216 -13.40 -11.13 10.48
CA SER A 216 -13.81 -11.28 9.08
C SER A 216 -13.55 -10.05 8.19
N PRO A 217 -13.68 -8.79 8.67
CA PRO A 217 -13.36 -7.63 7.85
C PRO A 217 -11.87 -7.52 7.46
N LEU A 218 -10.96 -8.23 8.15
CA LEU A 218 -9.53 -8.22 7.85
C LEU A 218 -9.12 -9.26 6.80
N SER A 219 -9.96 -10.26 6.51
CA SER A 219 -9.55 -11.51 5.86
C SER A 219 -8.95 -11.36 4.45
N ASN A 220 -9.24 -10.25 3.77
CA ASN A 220 -8.83 -10.00 2.38
C ASN A 220 -7.92 -8.77 2.22
N LEU A 221 -7.36 -8.23 3.31
CA LEU A 221 -6.40 -7.13 3.21
C LEU A 221 -5.09 -7.64 2.61
N PRO A 222 -4.73 -7.22 1.38
CA PRO A 222 -3.69 -7.89 0.59
C PRO A 222 -2.27 -7.60 1.09
N GLU A 223 -2.09 -6.52 1.85
CA GLU A 223 -0.78 -6.06 2.31
C GLU A 223 -0.61 -6.20 3.85
N LEU A 224 -1.64 -6.64 4.59
CA LEU A 224 -1.60 -6.71 6.05
C LEU A 224 -0.71 -7.86 6.53
N PHE A 225 0.51 -7.54 6.96
CA PHE A 225 1.50 -8.51 7.43
C PHE A 225 1.73 -8.48 8.96
N ALA A 226 1.25 -7.44 9.65
CA ALA A 226 1.39 -7.31 11.11
C ALA A 226 0.07 -6.93 11.78
N LEU A 227 -0.42 -7.80 12.67
CA LEU A 227 -1.67 -7.62 13.39
C LEU A 227 -1.48 -7.79 14.89
N GLN A 228 -1.90 -6.78 15.66
CA GLN A 228 -1.92 -6.82 17.12
C GLN A 228 -3.34 -6.62 17.67
N VAL A 229 -3.97 -7.69 18.12
CA VAL A 229 -5.34 -7.70 18.68
C VAL A 229 -5.35 -8.16 20.14
N ASN A 230 -4.30 -7.82 20.89
CA ASN A 230 -4.17 -8.24 22.29
C ASN A 230 -5.31 -7.66 23.16
N GLY A 231 -5.84 -8.41 24.11
CA GLY A 231 -6.87 -7.92 25.03
C GLY A 231 -8.16 -7.55 24.31
N ASN A 232 -8.70 -8.49 23.55
CA ASN A 232 -9.98 -8.42 22.84
C ASN A 232 -10.82 -9.67 23.18
N ASP A 233 -11.94 -9.86 22.49
CA ASP A 233 -12.84 -11.01 22.64
C ASP A 233 -12.72 -12.01 21.48
N VAL A 234 -11.55 -12.10 20.86
CA VAL A 234 -11.30 -13.00 19.73
C VAL A 234 -11.31 -14.46 20.20
N ALA A 235 -12.31 -15.22 19.74
CA ALA A 235 -12.41 -16.65 20.02
C ALA A 235 -12.07 -17.53 18.80
N ASP A 236 -12.12 -16.96 17.59
CA ASP A 236 -11.88 -17.61 16.32
C ASP A 236 -10.92 -16.79 15.44
N ILE A 237 -9.89 -17.44 14.91
CA ILE A 237 -8.89 -16.86 14.00
C ILE A 237 -9.00 -17.44 12.59
N SER A 238 -10.02 -18.26 12.31
CA SER A 238 -10.26 -18.81 10.98
C SER A 238 -10.36 -17.74 9.87
N PRO A 239 -10.89 -16.52 10.09
CA PRO A 239 -10.96 -15.53 9.03
C PRO A 239 -9.59 -15.06 8.51
N ILE A 240 -8.56 -15.09 9.35
CA ILE A 240 -7.21 -14.63 8.99
C ILE A 240 -6.26 -15.78 8.61
N ALA A 241 -6.75 -17.02 8.58
CA ALA A 241 -5.91 -18.20 8.35
C ALA A 241 -5.36 -18.31 6.92
N GLY A 242 -6.05 -17.70 5.95
CA GLY A 242 -5.62 -17.66 4.54
C GLY A 242 -4.72 -16.47 4.18
N MET A 243 -4.34 -15.65 5.17
CA MET A 243 -3.51 -14.45 4.95
C MET A 243 -2.03 -14.84 4.86
N ASP A 244 -1.60 -15.31 3.68
CA ASP A 244 -0.23 -15.80 3.44
C ASP A 244 0.87 -14.76 3.73
N GLN A 245 0.54 -13.46 3.64
CA GLN A 245 1.47 -12.38 3.96
C GLN A 245 1.64 -12.13 5.47
N MET A 246 0.83 -12.76 6.34
CA MET A 246 0.86 -12.51 7.79
C MET A 246 2.18 -13.01 8.41
N THR A 247 2.98 -12.07 8.93
CA THR A 247 4.31 -12.33 9.50
C THR A 247 4.34 -12.17 11.02
N VAL A 248 3.60 -11.20 11.54
CA VAL A 248 3.58 -10.88 12.97
C VAL A 248 2.14 -10.92 13.47
N LEU A 249 1.84 -11.83 14.38
CA LEU A 249 0.51 -11.97 14.96
C LEU A 249 0.59 -12.02 16.48
N PHE A 250 -0.09 -11.06 17.11
CA PHE A 250 -0.21 -10.96 18.55
C PHE A 250 -1.68 -11.08 18.96
N LEU A 251 -1.97 -12.17 19.66
CA LEU A 251 -3.31 -12.60 20.10
C LEU A 251 -3.41 -12.64 21.63
N ASP A 252 -2.47 -12.04 22.36
CA ASP A 252 -2.39 -12.17 23.81
C ASP A 252 -3.69 -11.76 24.49
N VAL A 253 -4.08 -12.45 25.56
CA VAL A 253 -5.27 -12.13 26.36
C VAL A 253 -6.53 -12.09 25.48
N ASN A 254 -6.78 -13.19 24.77
CA ASN A 254 -8.02 -13.41 24.02
C ASN A 254 -8.63 -14.76 24.41
N PRO A 255 -9.96 -14.92 24.44
CA PRO A 255 -10.62 -16.17 24.80
C PRO A 255 -10.62 -17.19 23.63
N LEU A 256 -9.44 -17.54 23.10
CA LEU A 256 -9.30 -18.44 21.97
C LEU A 256 -9.90 -19.82 22.28
N SER A 257 -10.90 -20.22 21.49
CA SER A 257 -11.53 -21.54 21.61
C SER A 257 -10.70 -22.64 20.94
N SER A 258 -9.93 -22.27 19.92
CA SER A 258 -9.09 -23.16 19.12
C SER A 258 -8.01 -22.38 18.40
N ILE A 259 -6.86 -23.03 18.19
CA ILE A 259 -5.78 -22.53 17.34
C ILE A 259 -5.55 -23.42 16.11
N ALA A 260 -6.50 -24.31 15.79
CA ALA A 260 -6.39 -25.19 14.63
C ALA A 260 -6.02 -24.47 13.32
N PRO A 261 -6.54 -23.26 13.01
CA PRO A 261 -6.19 -22.57 11.77
C PRO A 261 -4.70 -22.23 11.62
N ILE A 262 -3.93 -22.20 12.73
CA ILE A 262 -2.49 -21.96 12.69
C ILE A 262 -1.77 -23.04 11.87
N SER A 263 -2.29 -24.26 11.73
CA SER A 263 -1.58 -25.32 10.97
C SER A 263 -1.39 -24.99 9.48
N GLU A 264 -2.26 -24.15 8.91
CA GLU A 264 -2.29 -23.85 7.48
C GLU A 264 -1.59 -22.54 7.09
N MET A 265 -1.25 -21.69 8.07
CA MET A 265 -0.68 -20.37 7.81
C MET A 265 0.80 -20.48 7.38
N THR A 266 1.21 -19.70 6.38
CA THR A 266 2.49 -19.92 5.66
C THR A 266 3.57 -18.84 5.87
N GLY A 267 3.22 -17.67 6.43
CA GLY A 267 4.12 -16.49 6.46
C GLY A 267 4.73 -16.10 7.82
N PHE A 268 4.53 -16.89 8.88
CA PHE A 268 4.84 -16.46 10.26
C PHE A 268 6.34 -16.31 10.57
N HIS A 269 6.69 -15.23 11.26
CA HIS A 269 7.96 -15.10 11.99
C HIS A 269 7.76 -14.92 13.49
N ILE A 270 6.68 -14.25 13.90
CA ILE A 270 6.42 -13.99 15.32
C ILE A 270 4.95 -14.26 15.62
N LEU A 271 4.72 -15.18 16.55
CA LEU A 271 3.41 -15.54 17.05
C LEU A 271 3.40 -15.39 18.58
N SER A 272 2.55 -14.51 19.12
CA SER A 272 2.30 -14.42 20.56
C SER A 272 0.86 -14.78 20.87
N ILE A 273 0.69 -15.76 21.74
CA ILE A 273 -0.60 -16.25 22.23
C ILE A 273 -0.51 -16.39 23.74
N ARG A 274 -0.20 -15.30 24.46
CA ARG A 274 -0.10 -15.31 25.92
C ARG A 274 -1.49 -15.33 26.56
N GLN A 275 -1.68 -16.13 27.61
CA GLN A 275 -2.90 -16.10 28.42
C GLN A 275 -4.20 -16.21 27.61
N CYS A 276 -4.23 -17.14 26.63
CA CYS A 276 -5.43 -17.41 25.82
C CYS A 276 -6.11 -18.72 26.20
N GLY A 277 -5.70 -19.35 27.31
CA GLY A 277 -6.29 -20.60 27.78
C GLY A 277 -5.80 -21.86 27.07
N LEU A 278 -4.70 -21.79 26.31
CA LEU A 278 -4.18 -22.93 25.57
C LEU A 278 -3.71 -24.05 26.51
N THR A 279 -4.11 -25.29 26.22
CA THR A 279 -3.60 -26.48 26.91
C THR A 279 -2.70 -27.34 26.00
N ASP A 280 -2.79 -27.14 24.69
CA ASP A 280 -2.19 -27.97 23.66
C ASP A 280 -1.67 -27.11 22.50
N LEU A 281 -0.53 -27.51 21.92
CA LEU A 281 0.17 -26.80 20.84
C LEU A 281 0.22 -27.62 19.54
N THR A 282 -0.62 -28.64 19.37
CA THR A 282 -0.59 -29.54 18.21
C THR A 282 -0.67 -28.79 16.89
N ALA A 283 -1.50 -27.75 16.79
CA ALA A 283 -1.63 -26.94 15.57
C ALA A 283 -0.32 -26.22 15.21
N ILE A 284 0.42 -25.71 16.22
CA ILE A 284 1.71 -25.04 16.02
C ILE A 284 2.77 -26.06 15.59
N VAL A 285 2.80 -27.24 16.24
CA VAL A 285 3.72 -28.33 15.88
C VAL A 285 3.46 -28.85 14.47
N ALA A 286 2.19 -28.95 14.07
CA ALA A 286 1.79 -29.42 12.74
C ALA A 286 2.11 -28.42 11.63
N ASN A 287 2.27 -27.13 11.94
CA ASN A 287 2.62 -26.12 10.96
C ASN A 287 4.09 -26.33 10.49
N ALA A 288 4.27 -26.77 9.25
CA ALA A 288 5.58 -27.00 8.66
C ALA A 288 6.34 -25.69 8.34
N ASN A 289 5.68 -24.54 8.32
CA ASN A 289 6.28 -23.24 8.02
C ASN A 289 6.85 -22.53 9.26
N ILE A 290 6.44 -22.91 10.48
CA ILE A 290 7.03 -22.38 11.73
C ILE A 290 8.35 -23.11 12.00
N ALA A 291 9.48 -22.51 11.64
CA ALA A 291 10.80 -23.14 11.59
C ALA A 291 11.91 -22.26 12.24
N ASP A 292 13.15 -22.44 11.77
CA ASP A 292 14.32 -21.73 12.29
C ASP A 292 14.15 -20.21 12.17
N ALA A 293 14.61 -19.48 13.20
CA ALA A 293 14.46 -18.03 13.39
C ALA A 293 13.04 -17.52 13.74
N ASP A 294 12.02 -18.38 13.75
CA ASP A 294 10.68 -17.99 14.19
C ASP A 294 10.58 -17.96 15.72
N THR A 295 9.70 -17.10 16.23
CA THR A 295 9.45 -16.95 17.68
C THR A 295 8.01 -17.23 18.01
N VAL A 296 7.79 -18.19 18.91
CA VAL A 296 6.47 -18.53 19.46
C VAL A 296 6.45 -18.20 20.95
N MET A 297 5.56 -17.31 21.36
CA MET A 297 5.36 -16.93 22.76
C MET A 297 4.04 -17.48 23.26
N VAL A 298 4.09 -18.37 24.24
CA VAL A 298 2.90 -18.98 24.87
C VAL A 298 2.87 -18.83 26.40
N PRO A 299 3.44 -17.76 27.02
CA PRO A 299 3.45 -17.66 28.47
C PRO A 299 2.03 -17.58 29.04
N GLU A 300 1.90 -17.97 30.31
CA GLU A 300 0.65 -17.84 31.08
C GLU A 300 -0.55 -18.59 30.48
N ASN A 301 -0.29 -19.61 29.66
CA ASN A 301 -1.29 -20.59 29.25
C ASN A 301 -1.27 -21.82 30.19
N PRO A 302 -2.43 -22.47 30.43
CA PRO A 302 -2.52 -23.71 31.19
C PRO A 302 -2.02 -24.93 30.38
N LEU A 303 -0.80 -24.86 29.86
CA LEU A 303 -0.19 -25.88 29.00
C LEU A 303 -0.14 -27.25 29.71
N SER A 304 -0.56 -28.29 28.99
CA SER A 304 -0.49 -29.68 29.46
C SER A 304 0.95 -30.15 29.60
N GLN A 305 1.15 -31.27 30.31
CA GLN A 305 2.48 -31.87 30.41
C GLN A 305 3.00 -32.37 29.06
N THR A 306 2.12 -32.79 28.15
CA THR A 306 2.50 -33.12 26.77
C THR A 306 2.98 -31.88 26.02
N ALA A 307 2.31 -30.74 26.19
CA ALA A 307 2.76 -29.49 25.61
C ALA A 307 4.15 -29.08 26.11
N LEU A 308 4.36 -29.16 27.42
CA LEU A 308 5.63 -28.77 28.06
C LEU A 308 6.80 -29.72 27.76
N ASN A 309 6.57 -31.03 27.74
CA ASN A 309 7.64 -32.03 27.68
C ASN A 309 7.87 -32.62 26.28
N GLU A 310 6.93 -32.45 25.35
CA GLU A 310 7.02 -33.04 24.00
C GLU A 310 6.87 -31.98 22.90
N GLN A 311 5.80 -31.18 22.93
CA GLN A 311 5.49 -30.25 21.84
C GLN A 311 6.45 -29.05 21.79
N ILE A 312 6.74 -28.42 22.93
CA ILE A 312 7.73 -27.33 23.01
C ILE A 312 9.12 -27.83 22.58
N PRO A 313 9.68 -28.93 23.12
CA PRO A 313 10.94 -29.47 22.65
C PRO A 313 10.96 -29.84 21.15
N ALA A 314 9.84 -30.29 20.60
CA ALA A 314 9.72 -30.55 19.16
C ALA A 314 9.84 -29.26 18.31
N LEU A 315 9.27 -28.14 18.78
CA LEU A 315 9.44 -26.83 18.15
C LEU A 315 10.88 -26.32 18.28
N GLU A 316 11.47 -26.41 19.48
CA GLU A 316 12.86 -25.99 19.72
C GLU A 316 13.86 -26.82 18.89
N ALA A 317 13.62 -28.12 18.72
CA ALA A 317 14.49 -29.01 17.95
C ALA A 317 14.55 -28.66 16.45
N ARG A 318 13.56 -27.94 15.92
CA ARG A 318 13.52 -27.42 14.55
C ARG A 318 13.92 -25.94 14.43
N GLY A 319 14.50 -25.37 15.48
CA GLY A 319 15.08 -24.02 15.46
C GLY A 319 14.15 -22.89 15.93
N VAL A 320 12.91 -23.22 16.35
CA VAL A 320 11.95 -22.22 16.82
C VAL A 320 12.35 -21.73 18.20
N THR A 321 12.36 -20.41 18.40
CA THR A 321 12.54 -19.80 19.72
C THR A 321 11.20 -19.80 20.46
N VAL A 322 11.07 -20.62 21.51
CA VAL A 322 9.85 -20.67 22.33
C VAL A 322 10.03 -19.86 23.62
N VAL A 323 9.12 -18.91 23.86
CA VAL A 323 9.04 -18.14 25.12
C VAL A 323 7.87 -18.67 25.96
N ARG A 324 8.18 -19.04 27.20
CA ARG A 324 7.28 -19.67 28.17
C ARG A 324 7.08 -18.81 29.41
#